data_AF-A0A0B1U0B2-F1
#
_entry.id   AF-A0A0B1U0B2-F1
#
_cell.length_a   1.000
_cell.length_b   1.000
_cell.length_c   1.000
_cell.angle_alpha   90.00
_cell.angle_beta   90.00
_cell.angle_gamma   90.00
#
_symmetry.space_group_name_H-M   'P 1'
#
loop_
_entity.id
_entity.type
_entity.pdbx_description
1 polymer ?
#
loop_
_entity_poly.entity_id
_entity_poly.type
_entity_poly.pdbx_seq_one_letter_code
_entity_poly.pdbx_strand_id
1 'polypeptide(L)'
;MERLQRQLVNRLEQAGVRILEINLYDLSIQILKDRDIWNQIVEMEDSVSKEQLKELLQGVLDPEAHLIPAIANKMASADFEVLFMSGVGEVFPYIRSHNVLNNLQSTAKEKPTVMFFPGAYTHSLESGASLDLFGRLHDDKYYRAFNIFHCEA
;
A
#
# COMPACT_ATOMS: atom_id res chain seq x y z
N MET A 1 -7.88 -7.37 -11.44
CA MET A 1 -6.55 -7.65 -10.84
C MET A 1 -6.65 -8.63 -9.68
N GLU A 2 -7.58 -8.46 -8.74
CA GLU A 2 -7.73 -9.35 -7.57
C GLU A 2 -7.80 -10.85 -7.90
N ARG A 3 -8.54 -11.26 -8.94
CA ARG A 3 -8.61 -12.67 -9.34
C ARG A 3 -7.23 -13.26 -9.68
N LEU A 4 -6.39 -12.49 -10.38
CA LEU A 4 -5.04 -12.92 -10.75
C LEU A 4 -4.12 -12.95 -9.53
N GLN A 5 -4.24 -11.97 -8.62
CA GLN A 5 -3.50 -11.96 -7.36
C GLN A 5 -3.82 -13.21 -6.52
N ARG A 6 -5.11 -13.53 -6.33
CA ARG A 6 -5.53 -14.75 -5.62
C ARG A 6 -5.03 -16.03 -6.28
N GLN A 7 -5.06 -16.09 -7.61
CA GLN A 7 -4.49 -17.23 -8.34
C GLN A 7 -2.98 -17.39 -8.14
N LEU A 8 -2.24 -16.27 -8.08
CA LEU A 8 -0.81 -16.27 -7.81
C LEU A 8 -0.51 -16.75 -6.39
N VAL A 9 -1.24 -16.24 -5.39
CA VAL A 9 -1.11 -16.63 -3.98
C VAL A 9 -1.36 -18.13 -3.83
N ASN A 10 -2.47 -18.63 -4.36
CA ASN A 10 -2.79 -20.07 -4.30
C ASN A 10 -1.69 -20.94 -4.92
N ARG A 11 -1.06 -20.49 -6.02
CA ARG A 11 0.04 -21.23 -6.65
C ARG A 11 1.31 -21.20 -5.81
N LEU A 12 1.64 -20.06 -5.19
CA LEU A 12 2.81 -19.93 -4.32
C LEU A 12 2.64 -20.77 -3.04
N GLU A 13 1.45 -20.77 -2.45
CA GLU A 13 1.14 -21.63 -1.31
C GLU A 13 1.23 -23.12 -1.66
N GLN A 14 0.76 -23.53 -2.84
CA GLN A 14 0.94 -24.90 -3.34
C GLN A 14 2.41 -25.28 -3.55
N ALA A 15 3.27 -24.30 -3.85
CA ALA A 15 4.71 -24.47 -3.94
C ALA A 15 5.42 -24.42 -2.57
N GLY A 16 4.67 -24.27 -1.48
CA GLY A 16 5.20 -24.19 -0.11
C GLY A 16 5.65 -22.80 0.33
N VAL A 17 5.39 -21.75 -0.46
CA VAL A 17 5.75 -20.37 -0.13
C VAL A 17 4.58 -19.68 0.57
N ARG A 18 4.80 -19.22 1.80
CA ARG A 18 3.76 -18.56 2.61
C ARG A 18 3.69 -17.07 2.33
N ILE A 19 2.50 -16.59 1.97
CA ILE A 19 2.27 -15.20 1.57
C ILE A 19 1.44 -14.48 2.64
N LEU A 20 1.89 -13.30 3.06
CA LEU A 20 1.06 -12.37 3.82
C LEU A 20 0.47 -11.35 2.84
N GLU A 21 -0.85 -11.32 2.72
CA GLU A 21 -1.54 -10.34 1.89
C GLU A 21 -2.06 -9.16 2.72
N ILE A 22 -1.72 -7.94 2.30
CA ILE A 22 -2.23 -6.70 2.88
C ILE A 22 -2.79 -5.81 1.77
N ASN A 23 -4.11 -5.61 1.76
CA ASN A 23 -4.74 -4.58 0.95
C ASN A 23 -4.78 -3.27 1.77
N LEU A 24 -4.22 -2.18 1.23
CA LEU A 24 -4.17 -0.88 1.90
C LEU A 24 -5.55 -0.26 2.12
N TYR A 25 -6.50 -0.50 1.22
CA TYR A 25 -7.87 -0.01 1.36
C TYR A 25 -8.59 -0.72 2.50
N ASP A 26 -8.55 -2.05 2.51
CA ASP A 26 -9.14 -2.85 3.60
C ASP A 26 -8.50 -2.52 4.95
N LEU A 27 -7.17 -2.34 4.97
CA LEU A 27 -6.45 -1.93 6.17
C LEU A 27 -6.89 -0.53 6.63
N SER A 28 -7.08 0.41 5.70
CA SER A 28 -7.57 1.75 6.03
C SER A 28 -8.95 1.69 6.67
N ILE A 29 -9.89 0.93 6.08
CA ILE A 29 -11.22 0.71 6.66
C ILE A 29 -11.11 0.10 8.06
N GLN A 30 -10.25 -0.89 8.24
CA GLN A 30 -10.04 -1.53 9.55
C GLN A 30 -9.56 -0.50 10.59
N ILE A 31 -8.57 0.32 10.26
CA ILE A 31 -8.07 1.39 11.15
C ILE A 31 -9.19 2.38 11.52
N LEU A 32 -10.02 2.77 10.54
CA LEU A 32 -11.15 3.67 10.79
C LEU A 32 -12.19 3.06 11.72
N LYS A 33 -12.46 1.76 11.58
CA LYS A 33 -13.40 1.02 12.44
C LYS A 33 -12.85 0.81 13.84
N ASP A 34 -11.59 0.42 13.98
CA ASP A 34 -10.94 0.18 15.28
C ASP A 34 -10.84 1.44 16.14
N ARG A 35 -10.95 2.62 15.51
CA ARG A 35 -10.94 3.93 16.17
C ARG A 35 -12.33 4.54 16.37
N ASP A 36 -13.39 3.82 16.00
CA ASP A 36 -14.78 4.31 15.99
C ASP A 36 -15.02 5.56 15.13
N ILE A 37 -14.15 5.80 14.13
CA ILE A 37 -14.22 6.98 13.23
C ILE A 37 -15.03 6.66 11.97
N TRP A 38 -15.11 5.39 11.57
CA TRP A 38 -15.78 4.96 10.33
C TRP A 38 -17.21 5.50 10.20
N ASN A 39 -18.04 5.33 11.22
CA ASN A 39 -19.43 5.77 11.18
C ASN A 39 -19.53 7.30 11.11
N GLN A 40 -18.65 8.02 11.80
CA GLN A 40 -18.61 9.48 11.76
C GLN A 40 -18.29 9.97 10.34
N ILE A 41 -17.33 9.33 9.66
CA ILE A 41 -16.98 9.65 8.28
C ILE A 41 -18.18 9.44 7.34
N VAL A 42 -18.86 8.31 7.45
CA VAL A 42 -20.03 7.99 6.62
C VAL A 42 -21.16 8.99 6.85
N GLU A 43 -21.40 9.39 8.10
CA GLU A 43 -22.43 10.39 8.42
C GLU A 43 -22.08 11.79 7.92
N MET A 44 -20.80 12.18 7.96
CA MET A 44 -20.38 13.52 7.55
C MET A 44 -20.11 13.65 6.04
N GLU A 45 -19.91 12.55 5.32
CA GLU A 45 -19.51 12.54 3.90
C GLU A 45 -20.41 13.42 3.03
N ASP A 46 -21.73 13.35 3.22
CA ASP A 46 -22.71 14.15 2.47
C ASP A 46 -22.68 15.65 2.82
N SER A 47 -22.09 16.01 3.95
CA SER A 47 -22.11 17.38 4.51
C SER A 47 -20.80 18.14 4.32
N VAL A 48 -19.70 17.46 3.99
CA VAL A 48 -18.36 18.05 3.86
C VAL A 48 -17.92 18.10 2.39
N SER A 49 -17.01 19.02 2.06
CA SER A 49 -16.42 19.03 0.72
C SER A 49 -15.45 17.85 0.52
N LYS A 50 -15.16 17.52 -0.73
CA LYS A 50 -14.18 16.47 -1.08
C LYS A 50 -12.78 16.78 -0.53
N GLU A 51 -12.40 18.05 -0.52
CA GLU A 51 -11.12 18.52 0.03
C GLU A 51 -11.07 18.29 1.55
N GLN A 52 -12.14 18.65 2.27
CA GLN A 52 -12.24 18.44 3.71
C GLN A 52 -12.23 16.95 4.08
N LEU A 53 -12.97 16.13 3.35
CA LEU A 53 -12.97 14.67 3.54
C LEU A 53 -11.58 14.09 3.30
N LYS A 54 -10.89 14.53 2.25
CA LYS A 54 -9.52 14.11 1.95
C LYS A 54 -8.56 14.49 3.08
N GLU A 55 -8.60 15.73 3.58
CA GLU A 55 -7.74 16.18 4.69
C GLU A 55 -7.99 15.38 5.96
N LEU A 56 -9.26 15.09 6.27
CA LEU A 56 -9.63 14.23 7.40
C LEU A 56 -9.05 12.82 7.25
N LEU A 57 -9.24 12.19 6.09
CA LEU A 57 -8.69 10.87 5.81
C LEU A 57 -7.15 10.89 5.88
N GLN A 58 -6.49 11.93 5.37
CA GLN A 58 -5.04 12.10 5.46
C GLN A 58 -4.53 12.16 6.91
N GLY A 59 -5.25 12.84 7.80
CA GLY A 59 -4.90 12.91 9.21
C GLY A 59 -5.12 11.58 9.94
N VAL A 60 -6.26 10.91 9.69
CA VAL A 60 -6.61 9.67 10.40
C VAL A 60 -5.82 8.46 9.88
N LEU A 61 -5.44 8.47 8.61
CA LEU A 61 -4.70 7.40 7.94
C LEU A 61 -3.24 7.79 7.66
N ASP A 62 -2.66 8.64 8.51
CA ASP A 62 -1.26 9.01 8.39
C ASP A 62 -0.36 7.76 8.31
N PRO A 63 0.51 7.64 7.28
CA PRO A 63 1.32 6.46 7.08
C PRO A 63 2.20 6.11 8.28
N GLU A 64 2.86 7.10 8.89
CA GLU A 64 3.84 6.89 9.96
C GLU A 64 3.15 6.58 11.29
N ALA A 65 2.09 7.33 11.62
CA ALA A 65 1.40 7.21 12.90
C ALA A 65 0.42 6.02 12.97
N HIS A 66 -0.16 5.59 11.84
CA HIS A 66 -1.28 4.65 11.86
C HIS A 66 -1.11 3.47 10.91
N LEU A 67 -0.79 3.72 9.63
CA LEU A 67 -0.78 2.66 8.62
C LEU A 67 0.38 1.68 8.84
N ILE A 68 1.59 2.19 9.06
CA ILE A 68 2.80 1.38 9.22
C ILE A 68 2.77 0.57 10.51
N PRO A 69 2.39 1.12 11.68
CA PRO A 69 2.15 0.31 12.88
C PRO A 69 1.13 -0.81 12.66
N ALA A 70 0.05 -0.55 11.92
CA ALA A 70 -0.95 -1.58 11.63
C ALA A 70 -0.40 -2.69 10.71
N ILE A 71 0.42 -2.33 9.71
CA ILE A 71 1.16 -3.30 8.88
C ILE A 71 2.14 -4.11 9.74
N ALA A 72 2.92 -3.45 10.60
CA ALA A 72 3.88 -4.10 11.50
C ALA A 72 3.21 -5.13 12.41
N ASN A 73 2.05 -4.77 12.99
CA ASN A 73 1.28 -5.67 13.85
C ASN A 73 0.78 -6.90 13.08
N LYS A 74 0.31 -6.73 11.84
CA LYS A 74 -0.07 -7.86 10.97
C LYS A 74 1.12 -8.75 10.64
N MET A 75 2.28 -8.15 10.34
CA MET A 75 3.51 -8.90 10.07
C MET A 75 4.00 -9.67 11.30
N ALA A 76 3.93 -9.08 12.50
CA ALA A 76 4.32 -9.74 13.74
C ALA A 76 3.39 -10.90 14.14
N SER A 77 2.13 -10.85 13.68
CA SER A 77 1.10 -11.84 14.00
C SER A 77 0.97 -12.96 12.96
N ALA A 78 1.79 -12.93 11.90
CA ALA A 78 1.74 -13.87 10.79
C ALA A 78 3.11 -14.48 10.53
N ASP A 79 3.15 -15.78 10.24
CA ASP A 79 4.36 -16.44 9.77
C ASP A 79 4.34 -16.53 8.25
N PHE A 80 5.20 -15.76 7.59
CA PHE A 80 5.23 -15.60 6.14
C PHE A 80 6.65 -15.49 5.59
N GLU A 81 6.77 -15.70 4.28
CA GLU A 81 8.01 -15.61 3.53
C GLU A 81 8.02 -14.41 2.60
N VAL A 82 6.88 -14.03 2.04
CA VAL A 82 6.75 -12.87 1.15
C VAL A 82 5.54 -12.02 1.55
N LEU A 83 5.71 -10.70 1.61
CA LEU A 83 4.63 -9.73 1.83
C LEU A 83 4.09 -9.26 0.47
N PHE A 84 2.79 -9.43 0.25
CA PHE A 84 2.07 -8.88 -0.89
C PHE A 84 1.25 -7.68 -0.46
N MET A 85 1.48 -6.53 -1.09
CA MET A 85 0.73 -5.31 -0.84
C MET A 85 -0.08 -4.88 -2.05
N SER A 86 -1.38 -4.64 -1.86
CA SER A 86 -2.30 -4.20 -2.91
C SER A 86 -3.16 -3.01 -2.44
N GLY A 87 -4.11 -2.56 -3.26
CA GLY A 87 -5.05 -1.49 -2.90
C GLY A 87 -4.51 -0.06 -3.02
N VAL A 88 -3.30 0.11 -3.56
CA VAL A 88 -2.65 1.42 -3.70
C VAL A 88 -3.49 2.44 -4.48
N GLY A 89 -4.17 2.00 -5.54
CA GLY A 89 -5.02 2.89 -6.34
C GLY A 89 -6.31 3.28 -5.63
N GLU A 90 -6.83 2.44 -4.74
CA GLU A 90 -8.10 2.63 -4.02
C GLU A 90 -7.94 3.64 -2.86
N VAL A 91 -6.71 3.77 -2.35
CA VAL A 91 -6.38 4.73 -1.28
C VAL A 91 -5.86 6.08 -1.78
N PHE A 92 -5.72 6.24 -3.09
CA PHE A 92 -5.36 7.53 -3.67
C PHE A 92 -6.60 8.45 -3.70
N PRO A 93 -6.49 9.76 -3.39
CA PRO A 93 -5.27 10.55 -3.11
C PRO A 93 -4.93 10.73 -1.63
N TYR A 94 -5.66 10.10 -0.71
CA TYR A 94 -5.51 10.33 0.73
C TYR A 94 -4.32 9.55 1.34
N ILE A 95 -3.89 8.46 0.73
CA ILE A 95 -2.60 7.81 1.04
C ILE A 95 -1.68 7.91 -0.18
N ARG A 96 -0.44 8.33 0.04
CA ARG A 96 0.61 8.39 -0.98
C ARG A 96 1.52 7.18 -0.91
N SER A 97 1.64 6.44 -2.00
CA SER A 97 2.37 5.16 -2.07
C SER A 97 3.85 5.28 -1.74
N HIS A 98 4.51 6.41 -2.08
CA HIS A 98 5.91 6.64 -1.70
C HIS A 98 6.11 6.72 -0.20
N ASN A 99 5.16 7.32 0.53
CA ASN A 99 5.24 7.40 1.99
C ASN A 99 5.13 6.01 2.60
N VAL A 100 4.25 5.15 2.06
CA VAL A 100 4.11 3.76 2.52
C VAL A 100 5.41 2.99 2.29
N LEU A 101 5.96 3.01 1.07
CA LEU A 101 7.19 2.29 0.74
C LEU A 101 8.40 2.76 1.56
N ASN A 102 8.59 4.08 1.69
CA ASN A 102 9.71 4.65 2.44
C ASN A 102 9.66 4.28 3.91
N ASN A 103 8.50 4.36 4.55
CA ASN A 103 8.35 3.99 5.95
C ASN A 103 8.42 2.47 6.15
N LEU A 104 7.90 1.69 5.21
CA LEU A 104 7.93 0.23 5.29
C LEU A 104 9.36 -0.31 5.24
N GLN A 105 10.32 0.37 4.60
CA GLN A 105 11.73 -0.03 4.65
C GLN A 105 12.29 -0.15 6.08
N SER A 106 11.77 0.65 7.01
CA SER A 106 12.20 0.59 8.42
C SER A 106 11.62 -0.63 9.15
N THR A 107 10.46 -1.14 8.70
CA THR A 107 9.64 -2.16 9.38
C THR A 107 9.80 -3.55 8.73
N ALA A 108 9.85 -3.64 7.41
CA ALA A 108 9.93 -4.88 6.63
C ALA A 108 11.35 -5.18 6.15
N LYS A 109 12.32 -5.16 7.06
CA LYS A 109 13.74 -5.37 6.73
C LYS A 109 14.08 -6.82 6.36
N GLU A 110 13.33 -7.78 6.88
CA GLU A 110 13.72 -9.20 6.84
C GLU A 110 13.01 -10.02 5.77
N LYS A 111 11.86 -9.54 5.26
CA LYS A 111 11.02 -10.31 4.33
C LYS A 111 10.86 -9.57 3.01
N PRO A 112 11.04 -10.24 1.85
CA PRO A 112 10.81 -9.63 0.55
C PRO A 112 9.37 -9.13 0.45
N THR A 113 9.21 -7.96 -0.16
CA THR A 113 7.91 -7.27 -0.29
C THR A 113 7.63 -7.00 -1.76
N VAL A 114 6.45 -7.43 -2.22
CA VAL A 114 5.95 -7.21 -3.58
C VAL A 114 4.72 -6.29 -3.49
N MET A 115 4.80 -5.13 -4.12
CA MET A 115 3.69 -4.19 -4.20
C MET A 115 3.03 -4.25 -5.59
N PHE A 116 1.71 -4.48 -5.61
CA PHE A 116 0.88 -4.39 -6.80
C PHE A 116 0.48 -2.93 -7.02
N PHE A 117 1.17 -2.28 -7.95
CA PHE A 117 0.98 -0.86 -8.24
C PHE A 117 0.17 -0.66 -9.54
N PRO A 118 -1.00 0.02 -9.51
CA PRO A 118 -1.82 0.25 -10.69
C PRO A 118 -1.31 1.47 -11.48
N GLY A 119 -0.17 1.29 -12.14
CA GLY A 119 0.51 2.34 -12.89
C GLY A 119 1.76 1.84 -13.60
N ALA A 120 2.59 2.77 -14.04
CA ALA A 120 3.86 2.47 -14.69
C ALA A 120 5.02 2.71 -13.74
N TYR A 121 6.00 1.82 -13.75
CA TYR A 121 7.31 2.07 -13.19
C TYR A 121 8.18 2.69 -14.29
N THR A 122 8.53 3.96 -14.13
CA THR A 122 9.39 4.70 -15.03
C THR A 122 10.74 4.88 -14.35
N HIS A 123 11.83 4.53 -15.03
CA HIS A 123 13.18 4.73 -14.51
C HIS A 123 13.88 5.72 -15.42
N SER A 124 14.23 6.89 -14.90
CA SER A 124 15.03 7.87 -15.61
C SER A 124 16.44 7.95 -14.99
N LEU A 125 17.44 8.23 -15.83
CA LEU A 125 18.82 8.40 -15.39
C LEU A 125 19.03 9.67 -14.55
N GLU A 126 18.12 10.64 -14.63
CA GLU A 126 18.24 11.96 -13.98
C GLU A 126 17.40 12.08 -12.68
N SER A 127 16.22 11.43 -12.62
CA SER A 127 15.30 11.46 -11.46
C SER A 127 15.22 10.14 -10.69
N GLY A 128 15.86 9.08 -11.19
CA GLY A 128 15.80 7.74 -10.62
C GLY A 128 14.50 7.00 -10.95
N ALA A 129 14.08 6.10 -10.05
CA ALA A 129 12.85 5.33 -10.20
C ALA A 129 11.62 6.13 -9.76
N SER A 130 10.68 6.38 -10.67
CA SER A 130 9.36 7.00 -10.42
C SER A 130 8.23 5.99 -10.63
N LEU A 131 7.19 6.10 -9.80
CA LEU A 131 5.94 5.35 -9.96
C LEU A 131 4.83 6.30 -10.40
N ASP A 132 4.43 6.17 -11.67
CA ASP A 132 3.36 6.97 -12.27
C ASP A 132 2.01 6.30 -12.04
N LEU A 133 1.29 6.72 -11.00
CA LEU A 133 -0.03 6.20 -10.70
C LEU A 133 -0.98 6.50 -11.88
N PHE A 134 -1.63 5.46 -12.40
CA PHE A 134 -2.49 5.53 -13.59
C PHE A 134 -1.83 6.08 -14.87
N GLY A 135 -0.50 6.21 -14.92
CA GLY A 135 0.22 6.79 -16.06
C GLY A 135 -0.09 8.27 -16.33
N ARG A 136 -0.64 8.99 -15.35
CA ARG A 136 -1.07 10.39 -15.49
C ARG A 136 -0.48 11.32 -14.44
N LEU A 137 0.03 10.76 -13.35
CA LEU A 137 0.54 11.50 -12.20
C LEU A 137 2.04 11.27 -12.13
N HIS A 138 2.81 12.21 -12.69
CA HIS A 138 4.26 12.22 -12.55
C HIS A 138 4.59 12.69 -11.14
N ASP A 139 4.96 11.75 -10.27
CA ASP A 139 5.43 12.06 -8.92
C ASP A 139 6.97 12.03 -9.00
N ASP A 140 7.61 13.21 -8.85
CA ASP A 140 9.07 13.41 -8.94
C ASP A 140 9.86 12.78 -7.78
N LYS A 141 9.34 11.72 -7.17
CA LYS A 141 9.88 11.12 -5.96
C LYS A 141 10.58 9.81 -6.26
N TYR A 142 11.81 9.71 -5.76
CA TYR A 142 12.65 8.52 -5.83
C TYR A 142 12.04 7.38 -5.00
N TYR A 143 11.66 6.29 -5.66
CA TYR A 143 11.21 5.07 -5.01
C TYR A 143 12.38 4.09 -4.88
N ARG A 144 12.65 3.60 -3.67
CA ARG A 144 13.57 2.47 -3.45
C ARG A 144 12.85 1.13 -3.68
N ALA A 145 12.38 0.94 -4.90
CA ALA A 145 11.75 -0.29 -5.37
C ALA A 145 12.36 -0.67 -6.72
N PHE A 146 12.40 -1.97 -7.02
CA PHE A 146 12.86 -2.47 -8.31
C PHE A 146 11.68 -3.11 -9.03
N ASN A 147 11.64 -2.96 -10.35
CA ASN A 147 10.71 -3.74 -11.16
C ASN A 147 11.15 -5.21 -11.07
N ILE A 148 10.21 -6.10 -10.71
CA ILE A 148 10.48 -7.54 -10.57
C ILE A 148 11.02 -8.17 -11.85
N PHE A 149 10.73 -7.60 -13.02
CA PHE A 149 11.28 -8.05 -14.30
C PHE A 149 12.78 -7.74 -14.47
N HIS A 150 13.35 -6.86 -13.63
CA HIS A 150 14.77 -6.48 -13.65
C HIS A 150 15.57 -7.10 -12.50
N CYS A 151 14.96 -7.96 -11.68
CA CYS A 151 15.71 -8.75 -10.71
C CYS A 151 16.47 -9.85 -11.45
N GLU A 152 17.76 -9.65 -11.71
CA GLU A 152 18.66 -10.71 -12.18
C GLU A 152 18.88 -11.75 -11.06
N ALA A 153 19.01 -13.02 -11.46
CA ALA A 153 19.14 -14.19 -10.59
C ALA A 153 20.58 -14.41 -10.12
#